data_AF-A0A9Q0ATT9-F1
#
_entry.id   AF-A0A9Q0ATT9-F1
#
_cell.length_a   1.000
_cell.length_b   1.000
_cell.length_c   1.000
_cell.angle_alpha   90.00
_cell.angle_beta   90.00
_cell.angle_gamma   90.00
#
_symmetry.space_group_name_H-M   'P 1'
#
loop_
_entity.id
_entity.type
_entity.pdbx_description
1 polymer ?
#
loop_
_entity_poly.entity_id
_entity_poly.type
_entity_poly.pdbx_seq_one_letter_code
_entity_poly.pdbx_strand_id
1 'polypeptide(L)' 'MPKPTTVKITVWYCHNCSSGPLNCKIDAYCPYCYHQKCSGCTTTTIRTPAGR' A
#
# COMPACT_ATOMS: atom_id res chain seq x y z
N MET A 1 35.08 3.47 -14.13
CA MET A 1 33.70 3.99 -14.33
C MET A 1 33.15 4.39 -12.96
N PRO A 2 32.73 5.65 -12.73
CA PRO A 2 32.13 6.01 -11.45
C PRO A 2 30.80 5.28 -11.29
N LYS A 3 30.60 4.62 -10.13
CA LYS A 3 29.32 3.99 -9.79
C LYS A 3 28.25 5.08 -9.67
N PRO A 4 27.05 4.90 -10.26
CA PRO A 4 25.96 5.83 -10.04
C PRO A 4 25.65 5.90 -8.54
N THR A 5 25.74 7.11 -7.98
CA THR A 5 25.61 7.41 -6.54
C THR A 5 24.17 7.55 -6.07
N THR A 6 23.19 7.50 -6.98
CA THR A 6 21.78 7.72 -6.67
C THR A 6 20.93 6.60 -7.23
N VAL A 7 20.39 5.75 -6.34
CA VAL A 7 19.38 4.74 -6.68
C VAL A 7 18.01 5.30 -6.31
N LYS A 8 17.15 5.52 -7.31
CA LYS A 8 15.74 5.86 -7.07
C LYS A 8 14.98 4.55 -6.79
N ILE A 9 14.42 4.42 -5.60
CA ILE A 9 13.62 3.26 -5.21
C ILE A 9 12.19 3.77 -4.98
N THR A 10 11.22 3.18 -5.68
CA THR A 10 9.81 3.39 -5.38
C THR A 10 9.47 2.58 -4.13
N VAL A 11 9.16 3.29 -3.05
CA VAL A 11 8.80 2.69 -1.77
C VAL A 11 7.31 2.87 -1.53
N TRP A 12 6.72 1.92 -0.81
CA TRP A 12 5.30 1.92 -0.55
C TRP A 12 5.00 2.06 0.93
N TYR A 13 3.93 2.81 1.24
CA TYR A 13 3.44 3.06 2.58
C TYR A 13 2.02 2.49 2.71
N CYS A 14 1.66 2.04 3.92
CA CYS A 14 0.27 1.75 4.21
C CYS A 14 -0.55 3.04 4.11
N HIS A 15 -1.61 3.03 3.30
CA HIS A 15 -2.46 4.20 3.09
C HIS A 15 -3.23 4.61 4.35
N ASN A 16 -3.63 3.65 5.19
CA ASN A 16 -4.49 3.90 6.34
C ASN A 16 -3.74 4.46 7.56
N CYS A 17 -2.54 3.95 7.87
CA CYS A 17 -1.78 4.36 9.05
C CYS A 17 -0.45 5.05 8.74
N SER A 18 -0.15 5.26 7.45
CA SER A 18 1.11 5.84 6.96
C SER A 18 2.37 5.12 7.42
N SER A 19 2.24 3.87 7.89
CA SER A 19 3.35 3.10 8.43
C SER A 19 4.36 2.74 7.33
N GLY A 20 5.47 3.48 7.34
CA GLY A 20 6.78 3.19 6.77
C GLY A 20 6.87 2.99 5.25
N PRO A 21 7.95 3.46 4.60
CA PRO A 21 8.31 2.96 3.28
C PRO A 21 8.86 1.54 3.40
N LEU A 22 8.53 0.65 2.45
CA LEU A 22 9.01 -0.76 2.41
C LEU A 22 8.52 -1.60 3.60
N ASN A 23 7.33 -1.30 4.10
CA ASN A 23 6.75 -2.07 5.19
C ASN A 23 6.37 -3.48 4.71
N CYS A 24 7.13 -4.49 5.15
CA CYS A 24 6.86 -5.91 4.85
C CYS A 24 5.51 -6.40 5.39
N LYS A 25 4.85 -5.61 6.24
CA LYS A 25 3.49 -5.88 6.71
C LYS A 25 2.42 -5.47 5.70
N ILE A 26 2.77 -4.78 4.62
CA ILE A 26 1.85 -4.53 3.50
C ILE A 26 1.55 -5.86 2.82
N ASP A 27 0.32 -6.31 2.96
CA ASP A 27 -0.14 -7.66 2.60
C ASP A 27 -1.35 -7.65 1.67
N ALA A 28 -1.99 -6.49 1.49
CA ALA A 28 -3.20 -6.34 0.71
C ALA A 28 -3.34 -4.93 0.12
N TYR A 29 -4.18 -4.82 -0.90
CA TYR A 29 -4.57 -3.55 -1.51
C TYR A 29 -6.06 -3.56 -1.86
N CYS A 30 -6.67 -2.37 -1.94
CA CYS A 30 -8.06 -2.22 -2.38
C CYS A 30 -8.13 -2.29 -3.92
N PRO A 31 -8.92 -3.20 -4.53
CA PRO A 31 -9.01 -3.32 -5.98
C PRO A 31 -9.70 -2.12 -6.66
N TYR A 32 -10.42 -1.28 -5.90
CA TYR A 32 -11.14 -0.12 -6.44
C TYR A 32 -10.28 1.15 -6.49
N CYS A 33 -9.55 1.44 -5.41
CA CYS A 33 -8.74 2.67 -5.30
C CYS A 33 -7.23 2.40 -5.28
N TYR A 34 -6.80 1.13 -5.38
CA TYR A 34 -5.39 0.69 -5.37
C TYR A 34 -4.57 1.10 -4.14
N HIS A 35 -5.23 1.61 -3.10
CA HIS A 35 -4.59 1.91 -1.84
C HIS A 35 -4.17 0.63 -1.12
N GLN A 36 -2.93 0.63 -0.62
CA GLN A 36 -2.36 -0.50 0.11
C GLN A 36 -2.68 -0.44 1.60
N LYS A 37 -2.84 -1.61 2.22
CA LYS A 37 -2.95 -1.73 3.68
C LYS A 37 -1.85 -2.62 4.24
N CYS A 38 -1.53 -2.42 5.52
CA CYS A 38 -0.77 -3.38 6.30
C CYS A 38 -1.70 -4.35 7.04
N SER A 39 -1.15 -5.46 7.52
CA SER A 39 -1.84 -6.47 8.32
C SER A 39 -2.46 -5.92 9.62
N GLY A 40 -1.92 -4.82 10.16
CA GLY A 40 -2.42 -4.17 11.38
C GLY A 40 -3.61 -3.22 11.16
N CYS A 41 -3.98 -2.91 9.93
CA CYS A 41 -5.10 -2.01 9.64
C CYS A 41 -6.42 -2.80 9.51
N THR A 42 -7.45 -2.35 10.22
CA THR A 42 -8.79 -2.94 10.17
C THR A 42 -9.35 -2.94 8.76
N THR A 43 -9.98 -4.05 8.36
CA THR A 43 -10.68 -4.17 7.08
C THR A 43 -12.17 -4.18 7.33
N THR A 44 -12.89 -3.29 6.65
CA THR A 44 -14.36 -3.25 6.67
C THR A 44 -14.88 -3.67 5.31
N THR A 45 -15.58 -4.80 5.25
CA THR A 45 -16.27 -5.22 4.03
C THR A 45 -17.65 -4.57 4.01
N ILE A 46 -17.84 -3.64 3.07
CA ILE A 46 -19.16 -3.08 2.78
C ILE A 46 -19.82 -3.88 1.65
N ARG A 47 -21.10 -4.21 1.81
CA ARG A 47 -21.91 -4.80 0.74
C ARG A 47 -22.56 -3.67 -0.06
N THR A 48 -22.00 -3.36 -1.21
CA THR A 48 -22.65 -2.46 -2.16
C THR A 48 -23.53 -3.30 -3.09
N PRO A 49 -24.79 -2.92 -3.35
CA PRO A 49 -25.60 -3.56 -4.39
C PRO A 49 -24.85 -3.47 -5.73
N ALA A 50 -24.78 -4.57 -6.47
CA ALA A 50 -24.22 -4.56 -7.81
C ALA A 50 -25.05 -3.61 -8.70
N GLY A 51 -24.43 -2.55 -9.23
CA GLY A 51 -25.07 -1.66 -10.22
C GLY A 51 -25.42 -0.24 -9.74
N ARG A 52 -24.57 0.41 -8.95
CA ARG A 52 -24.67 1.86 -8.72
C ARG A 52 -23.38 2.55 -9.13
#